data_AF-A0A9E5J4X2-F1
#
_entry.id   AF-A0A9E5J4X2-F1
#
_cell.length_a   1.000
_cell.length_b   1.000
_cell.length_c   1.000
_cell.angle_alpha   90.00
_cell.angle_beta   90.00
_cell.angle_gamma   90.00
#
_symmetry.space_group_name_H-M   'P 1'
#
loop_
_entity.id
_entity.type
_entity.pdbx_description
1 polymer ?
#
loop_
_entity_poly.entity_id
_entity_poly.type
_entity_poly.pdbx_seq_one_letter_code
_entity_poly.pdbx_strand_id
1 'polypeptide(L)'
;MEVSRIRALRGPNLWSRQTSIEAIVRCKADELDMPPGNDFEKKLRRIFPAVGPLEGTRPGQPASMAHALEKITLSLQNQAGCPVTFSRTTATEEEGVFQVVVQYTEEAVGRLALDWAEKLCQAVQAQSAFDLNQALAELRDLDEDVRLGPSTGSIVDAAVLKGIPYRRLTEGSMVQFGWGSKQRRIQAAETDTTSAIAESIAQDKDLTKSLLLAAGVPVPLGRPAKDLEDAWSIAQSIGLPVVVKPQDGNQGKGVTVNITERELFNQAYETAA
;
A
#
# COMPACT_ATOMS: atom_id res chain seq x y z
N MET A 1 -12.93 -15.98 -22.65
CA MET A 1 -13.56 -14.69 -22.32
C MET A 1 -12.77 -13.55 -22.95
N GLU A 2 -13.38 -12.38 -23.07
CA GLU A 2 -12.74 -11.13 -23.49
C GLU A 2 -13.01 -10.06 -22.43
N VAL A 3 -11.95 -9.49 -21.86
CA VAL A 3 -12.04 -8.40 -20.87
C VAL A 3 -11.81 -7.07 -21.58
N SER A 4 -12.72 -6.12 -21.38
CA SER A 4 -12.69 -4.82 -22.05
C SER A 4 -13.18 -3.70 -21.14
N ARG A 5 -12.97 -2.45 -21.57
CA ARG A 5 -13.46 -1.23 -20.88
C ARG A 5 -13.10 -1.17 -19.39
N ILE A 6 -11.86 -1.54 -19.04
CA ILE A 6 -11.36 -1.53 -17.67
C ILE A 6 -11.27 -0.09 -17.15
N ARG A 7 -11.98 0.22 -16.07
CA ARG A 7 -12.05 1.54 -15.44
C ARG A 7 -11.74 1.42 -13.95
N ALA A 8 -11.02 2.41 -13.43
CA ALA A 8 -10.84 2.55 -11.98
C ALA A 8 -11.82 3.57 -11.42
N LEU A 9 -12.70 3.11 -10.53
CA LEU A 9 -13.63 3.92 -9.78
C LEU A 9 -12.92 4.39 -8.50
N ARG A 10 -12.59 5.69 -8.44
CA ARG A 10 -11.67 6.28 -7.43
C ARG A 10 -12.39 6.89 -6.21
N GLY A 11 -13.51 6.29 -5.79
CA GLY A 11 -14.34 6.76 -4.70
C GLY A 11 -15.74 6.15 -4.74
N PRO A 12 -16.70 6.71 -3.97
CA PRO A 12 -18.08 6.24 -3.98
C PRO A 12 -18.66 6.21 -5.40
N ASN A 13 -19.26 5.08 -5.76
CA ASN A 13 -19.72 4.78 -7.10
C ASN A 13 -21.04 4.00 -7.06
N LEU A 14 -21.52 3.57 -8.24
CA LEU A 14 -22.79 2.85 -8.39
C LEU A 14 -22.85 1.56 -7.54
N TRP A 15 -21.70 0.91 -7.31
CA TRP A 15 -21.61 -0.43 -6.74
C TRP A 15 -21.33 -0.42 -5.24
N SER A 16 -20.45 0.48 -4.80
CA SER A 16 -20.04 0.57 -3.40
C SER A 16 -19.53 1.97 -3.04
N ARG A 17 -19.28 2.18 -1.75
CA ARG A 17 -18.55 3.37 -1.25
C ARG A 17 -17.03 3.24 -1.39
N GLN A 18 -16.55 2.08 -1.81
CA GLN A 18 -15.13 1.75 -1.91
C GLN A 18 -14.61 2.02 -3.32
N THR A 19 -13.30 2.16 -3.43
CA THR A 19 -12.58 2.13 -4.70
C THR A 19 -12.72 0.76 -5.37
N SER A 20 -12.93 0.71 -6.69
CA SER A 20 -13.13 -0.56 -7.40
C SER A 20 -12.68 -0.51 -8.86
N ILE A 21 -12.11 -1.59 -9.38
CA ILE A 21 -11.93 -1.80 -10.81
C ILE A 21 -13.24 -2.32 -11.36
N GLU A 22 -13.74 -1.68 -12.42
CA GLU A 22 -14.90 -2.12 -13.20
C GLU A 22 -14.42 -2.56 -14.57
N ALA A 23 -14.84 -3.73 -15.02
CA ALA A 23 -14.55 -4.26 -16.35
C ALA A 23 -15.81 -4.85 -17.00
N ILE A 24 -15.86 -4.80 -18.33
CA ILE A 24 -16.86 -5.52 -19.13
C ILE A 24 -16.24 -6.83 -19.60
N VAL A 25 -16.89 -7.94 -19.26
CA VAL A 25 -16.41 -9.29 -19.55
C VAL A 25 -17.41 -9.99 -20.47
N ARG A 26 -16.98 -10.30 -21.69
CA ARG A 26 -17.75 -11.11 -22.63
C ARG A 26 -17.31 -12.57 -22.52
N CYS A 27 -18.23 -13.43 -22.15
CA CYS A 27 -18.04 -14.86 -22.04
C CYS A 27 -18.52 -15.55 -23.32
N LYS A 28 -17.78 -16.56 -23.78
CA LYS A 28 -18.21 -17.46 -24.86
C LYS A 28 -19.32 -18.39 -24.36
N ALA A 29 -20.04 -19.05 -25.26
CA ALA A 29 -21.16 -19.93 -24.90
C ALA A 29 -20.78 -21.04 -23.90
N ASP A 30 -19.59 -21.61 -24.02
CA ASP A 30 -19.02 -22.62 -23.12
C ASP A 30 -18.54 -22.05 -21.77
N GLU A 31 -18.61 -20.73 -21.59
CA GLU A 31 -18.19 -20.01 -20.39
C GLU A 31 -19.38 -19.43 -19.59
N LEU A 32 -20.62 -19.62 -20.08
CA LEU A 32 -21.83 -19.05 -19.48
C LEU A 32 -22.44 -19.91 -18.38
N ASP A 33 -22.32 -21.23 -18.50
CA ASP A 33 -22.93 -22.19 -17.59
C ASP A 33 -21.84 -23.09 -16.99
N MET A 34 -21.33 -22.67 -15.84
CA MET A 34 -20.31 -23.37 -15.08
C MET A 34 -20.96 -23.90 -13.79
N PRO A 35 -21.57 -25.10 -13.81
CA PRO A 35 -22.25 -25.65 -12.64
C PRO A 35 -21.24 -25.93 -11.51
N PRO A 36 -21.67 -25.92 -10.24
CA PRO A 36 -20.79 -26.20 -9.11
C PRO A 36 -20.03 -27.52 -9.26
N GLY A 37 -18.72 -27.49 -9.01
CA GLY A 37 -17.86 -28.68 -9.12
C GLY A 37 -17.54 -29.11 -10.55
N ASN A 38 -17.75 -28.26 -11.55
CA ASN A 38 -17.25 -28.49 -12.90
C ASN A 38 -15.71 -28.64 -12.92
N ASP A 39 -15.17 -29.17 -14.01
CA ASP A 39 -13.73 -29.48 -14.12
C ASP A 39 -12.84 -28.23 -14.06
N PHE A 40 -13.34 -27.08 -14.54
CA PHE A 40 -12.62 -25.82 -14.40
C PHE A 40 -12.49 -25.43 -12.92
N GLU A 41 -13.59 -25.46 -12.15
CA GLU A 41 -13.58 -25.13 -10.72
C GLU A 41 -12.64 -26.06 -9.95
N LYS A 42 -12.70 -27.37 -10.20
CA LYS A 42 -11.83 -28.35 -9.55
C LYS A 42 -10.35 -28.05 -9.81
N LYS A 43 -9.98 -27.73 -11.05
CA LYS A 43 -8.60 -27.39 -11.43
C LYS A 43 -8.17 -26.05 -10.83
N LEU A 44 -9.03 -25.04 -10.92
CA LEU A 44 -8.79 -23.73 -10.33
C LEU A 44 -8.51 -23.85 -8.84
N ARG A 45 -9.34 -24.57 -8.09
CA ARG A 45 -9.17 -24.76 -6.64
C ARG A 45 -7.96 -25.63 -6.27
N ARG A 46 -7.42 -26.42 -7.20
CA ARG A 46 -6.15 -27.13 -7.01
C ARG A 46 -4.96 -26.19 -7.13
N ILE A 47 -5.01 -25.23 -8.05
CA ILE A 47 -3.96 -24.21 -8.23
C ILE A 47 -4.07 -23.15 -7.15
N PHE A 48 -5.27 -22.63 -6.93
CA PHE A 48 -5.56 -21.53 -6.02
C PHE A 48 -6.74 -21.82 -5.10
N PRO A 49 -6.52 -22.57 -3.99
CA PRO A 49 -7.59 -22.97 -3.07
C PRO A 49 -8.37 -21.80 -2.44
N ALA A 50 -7.72 -20.64 -2.27
CA ALA A 50 -8.31 -19.47 -1.62
C ALA A 50 -9.42 -18.78 -2.43
N VAL A 51 -9.67 -19.18 -3.68
CA VAL A 51 -10.83 -18.70 -4.46
C VAL A 51 -12.14 -19.20 -3.87
N GLY A 52 -12.14 -20.39 -3.26
CA GLY A 52 -13.37 -21.03 -2.78
C GLY A 52 -14.26 -21.54 -3.92
N PRO A 53 -15.51 -21.92 -3.62
CA PRO A 53 -16.48 -22.35 -4.63
C PRO A 53 -16.91 -21.19 -5.54
N LEU A 54 -17.23 -21.51 -6.79
CA LEU A 54 -17.77 -20.55 -7.73
C LEU A 54 -19.30 -20.54 -7.64
N GLU A 55 -19.86 -19.38 -7.36
CA GLU A 55 -21.30 -19.17 -7.24
C GLU A 55 -21.76 -18.09 -8.22
N GLY A 56 -22.91 -18.30 -8.84
CA GLY A 56 -23.56 -17.27 -9.66
C GLY A 56 -24.14 -16.14 -8.80
N THR A 57 -24.73 -15.14 -9.47
CA THR A 57 -25.29 -13.96 -8.81
C THR A 57 -26.40 -14.28 -7.79
N ARG A 58 -27.13 -15.39 -8.00
CA ARG A 58 -28.20 -15.86 -7.10
C ARG A 58 -27.92 -17.31 -6.67
N PRO A 59 -28.32 -17.71 -5.45
CA PRO A 59 -28.25 -19.11 -5.04
C PRO A 59 -28.93 -20.03 -6.06
N GLY A 60 -28.23 -21.07 -6.50
CA GLY A 60 -28.72 -22.02 -7.49
C GLY A 60 -28.59 -21.58 -8.95
N GLN A 61 -28.13 -20.35 -9.24
CA GLN A 61 -27.69 -20.00 -10.60
C GLN A 61 -26.26 -20.49 -10.83
N PRO A 62 -25.98 -21.08 -11.99
CA PRO A 62 -24.62 -21.46 -12.34
C PRO A 62 -23.72 -20.24 -12.43
N ALA A 63 -22.45 -20.42 -12.07
CA ALA A 63 -21.44 -19.40 -12.26
C ALA A 63 -21.11 -19.27 -13.76
N SER A 64 -20.45 -18.18 -14.11
CA SER A 64 -19.85 -17.99 -15.43
C SER A 64 -18.36 -17.68 -15.27
N MET A 65 -17.61 -17.64 -16.37
CA MET A 65 -16.20 -17.27 -16.34
C MET A 65 -15.99 -15.85 -15.77
N ALA A 66 -16.96 -14.95 -15.93
CA ALA A 66 -16.94 -13.63 -15.29
C ALA A 66 -16.93 -13.72 -13.76
N HIS A 67 -17.71 -14.64 -13.18
CA HIS A 67 -17.70 -14.90 -11.73
C HIS A 67 -16.37 -15.51 -11.27
N ALA A 68 -15.75 -16.37 -12.08
CA ALA A 68 -14.41 -16.88 -11.80
C ALA A 68 -13.37 -15.75 -11.80
N LEU A 69 -13.38 -14.89 -12.81
CA LEU A 69 -12.50 -13.73 -12.91
C LEU A 69 -12.64 -12.80 -11.70
N GLU A 70 -13.87 -12.49 -11.31
CA GLU A 70 -14.19 -11.70 -10.11
C GLU A 70 -13.54 -12.30 -8.86
N LYS A 71 -13.82 -13.58 -8.58
CA LYS A 71 -13.37 -14.26 -7.35
C LYS A 71 -11.85 -14.40 -7.32
N ILE A 72 -11.23 -14.75 -8.45
CA ILE A 72 -9.77 -14.84 -8.55
C ILE A 72 -9.14 -13.47 -8.29
N THR A 73 -9.63 -12.41 -8.93
CA THR A 73 -9.09 -11.05 -8.75
C THR A 73 -9.17 -10.61 -7.29
N LEU A 74 -10.30 -10.87 -6.62
CA LEU A 74 -10.48 -10.54 -5.20
C LEU A 74 -9.54 -11.39 -4.31
N SER A 75 -9.45 -12.69 -4.57
CA SER A 75 -8.61 -13.60 -3.76
C SER A 75 -7.12 -13.34 -3.95
N LEU A 76 -6.66 -12.97 -5.15
CA LEU A 76 -5.27 -12.58 -5.41
C LEU A 76 -4.87 -11.36 -4.56
N GLN A 77 -5.69 -10.31 -4.56
CA GLN A 77 -5.44 -9.12 -3.73
C GLN A 77 -5.41 -9.46 -2.24
N ASN A 78 -6.36 -10.25 -1.74
CA ASN A 78 -6.38 -10.67 -0.34
C ASN A 78 -5.13 -11.48 0.05
N GLN A 79 -4.66 -12.36 -0.82
CA GLN A 79 -3.46 -13.17 -0.59
C GLN A 79 -2.16 -12.38 -0.74
N ALA A 80 -2.21 -11.26 -1.47
CA ALA A 80 -1.15 -10.26 -1.51
C ALA A 80 -1.12 -9.37 -0.25
N GLY A 81 -2.12 -9.45 0.62
CA GLY A 81 -2.19 -8.69 1.88
C GLY A 81 -3.07 -7.44 1.80
N CYS A 82 -3.72 -7.17 0.66
CA CYS A 82 -4.62 -6.04 0.51
C CYS A 82 -5.96 -6.32 1.24
N PRO A 83 -6.42 -5.46 2.16
CA PRO A 83 -7.66 -5.66 2.91
C PRO A 83 -8.93 -5.34 2.08
N VAL A 84 -9.23 -6.14 1.07
CA VAL A 84 -10.38 -5.96 0.16
C VAL A 84 -11.44 -7.04 0.36
N THR A 85 -12.71 -6.64 0.41
CA THR A 85 -13.81 -7.57 0.72
C THR A 85 -14.96 -7.50 -0.27
N PHE A 86 -15.04 -6.44 -1.08
CA PHE A 86 -16.14 -6.25 -2.01
C PHE A 86 -15.76 -6.69 -3.43
N SER A 87 -16.63 -7.50 -4.02
CA SER A 87 -16.65 -7.77 -5.45
C SER A 87 -18.07 -8.10 -5.89
N ARG A 88 -18.37 -7.92 -7.18
CA ARG A 88 -19.67 -8.24 -7.75
C ARG A 88 -19.60 -8.45 -9.27
N THR A 89 -20.25 -9.51 -9.74
CA THR A 89 -20.57 -9.73 -11.15
C THR A 89 -22.05 -9.52 -11.38
N THR A 90 -22.41 -8.76 -12.41
CA THR A 90 -23.80 -8.49 -12.82
C THR A 90 -23.94 -8.69 -14.31
N ALA A 91 -24.91 -9.49 -14.75
CA ALA A 91 -25.23 -9.65 -16.17
C ALA A 91 -25.82 -8.35 -16.75
N THR A 92 -25.48 -8.04 -18.00
CA THR A 92 -26.06 -6.92 -18.74
C THR A 92 -27.28 -7.36 -19.55
N GLU A 93 -27.91 -6.43 -20.28
CA GLU A 93 -28.98 -6.76 -21.22
C GLU A 93 -28.48 -7.57 -22.43
N GLU A 94 -27.18 -7.50 -22.74
CA GLU A 94 -26.57 -8.29 -23.79
C GLU A 94 -26.16 -9.67 -23.25
N GLU A 95 -26.65 -10.72 -23.90
CA GLU A 95 -26.38 -12.10 -23.49
C GLU A 95 -24.87 -12.41 -23.51
N GLY A 96 -24.41 -13.05 -22.44
CA GLY A 96 -23.00 -13.39 -22.25
C GLY A 96 -22.08 -12.23 -21.91
N VAL A 97 -22.61 -11.02 -21.71
CA VAL A 97 -21.84 -9.85 -21.30
C VAL A 97 -22.14 -9.50 -19.84
N PHE A 98 -21.08 -9.35 -19.06
CA PHE A 98 -21.13 -9.09 -17.63
C PHE A 98 -20.35 -7.81 -17.26
N GLN A 99 -20.84 -7.11 -16.25
CA GLN A 99 -20.08 -6.11 -15.49
C GLN A 99 -19.44 -6.79 -14.28
N VAL A 100 -18.11 -6.82 -14.25
CA VAL A 100 -17.32 -7.33 -13.13
C VAL A 100 -16.70 -6.17 -12.39
N VAL A 101 -16.95 -6.12 -11.09
CA VAL A 101 -16.49 -5.04 -10.21
C VAL A 101 -15.74 -5.66 -9.05
N VAL A 102 -14.50 -5.24 -8.81
CA VAL A 102 -13.65 -5.76 -7.73
C VAL A 102 -13.02 -4.60 -6.98
N GLN A 103 -13.15 -4.58 -5.65
CA GLN A 103 -12.53 -3.58 -4.80
C GLN A 103 -11.00 -3.62 -4.92
N TYR A 104 -10.35 -2.47 -4.81
CA TYR A 104 -8.90 -2.35 -4.65
C TYR A 104 -8.56 -1.36 -3.55
N THR A 105 -7.40 -1.54 -2.90
CA THR A 105 -6.79 -0.51 -2.04
C THR A 105 -5.93 0.43 -2.87
N GLU A 106 -5.05 -0.12 -3.71
CA GLU A 106 -4.20 0.61 -4.64
C GLU A 106 -4.54 0.24 -6.09
N GLU A 107 -4.74 1.25 -6.95
CA GLU A 107 -5.25 1.04 -8.31
C GLU A 107 -4.32 0.14 -9.14
N ALA A 108 -3.00 0.33 -9.02
CA ALA A 108 -2.01 -0.45 -9.75
C ALA A 108 -2.09 -1.94 -9.38
N VAL A 109 -2.24 -2.26 -8.09
CA VAL A 109 -2.38 -3.62 -7.58
C VAL A 109 -3.67 -4.26 -8.07
N GLY A 110 -4.80 -3.52 -8.02
CA GLY A 110 -6.08 -4.01 -8.51
C GLY A 110 -6.07 -4.34 -10.01
N ARG A 111 -5.36 -3.54 -10.83
CA ARG A 111 -5.19 -3.80 -12.26
C ARG A 111 -4.31 -5.03 -12.50
N LEU A 112 -3.15 -5.10 -11.83
CA LEU A 112 -2.25 -6.24 -11.95
C LEU A 112 -2.94 -7.55 -11.50
N ALA A 113 -3.77 -7.49 -10.46
CA ALA A 113 -4.54 -8.64 -10.00
C ALA A 113 -5.57 -9.11 -11.04
N LEU A 114 -6.22 -8.18 -11.75
CA LEU A 114 -7.15 -8.50 -12.83
C LEU A 114 -6.42 -9.17 -14.01
N ASP A 115 -5.25 -8.65 -14.38
CA ASP A 115 -4.41 -9.22 -15.45
C ASP A 115 -3.94 -10.64 -15.09
N TRP A 116 -3.48 -10.85 -13.85
CA TRP A 116 -3.12 -12.18 -13.36
C TRP A 116 -4.33 -13.12 -13.27
N ALA A 117 -5.49 -12.61 -12.90
CA ALA A 117 -6.72 -13.39 -12.86
C ALA A 117 -7.15 -13.86 -14.26
N GLU A 118 -7.03 -13.00 -15.27
CA GLU A 118 -7.28 -13.37 -16.65
C GLU A 118 -6.31 -14.47 -17.13
N LYS A 119 -5.01 -14.31 -16.86
CA LYS A 119 -4.00 -15.33 -17.17
C LYS A 119 -4.30 -16.67 -16.48
N LEU A 120 -4.76 -16.64 -15.22
CA LEU A 120 -5.12 -17.86 -14.49
C LEU A 120 -6.34 -18.54 -15.13
N CYS A 121 -7.39 -17.79 -15.47
CA CYS A 121 -8.56 -18.33 -16.17
C CYS A 121 -8.14 -19.01 -17.48
N GLN A 122 -7.33 -18.33 -18.30
CA GLN A 122 -6.81 -18.87 -19.56
C GLN A 122 -5.96 -20.13 -19.33
N ALA A 123 -5.09 -20.12 -18.32
CA ALA A 123 -4.22 -21.25 -18.02
C ALA A 123 -5.03 -22.50 -17.60
N VAL A 124 -6.07 -22.33 -16.79
CA VAL A 124 -6.97 -23.42 -16.38
C VAL A 124 -7.75 -23.98 -17.57
N GLN A 125 -8.27 -23.12 -18.46
CA GLN A 125 -8.97 -23.54 -19.67
C GLN A 125 -8.04 -24.32 -20.62
N ALA A 126 -6.84 -23.79 -20.86
CA ALA A 126 -5.84 -24.40 -21.74
C ALA A 126 -5.12 -25.60 -21.11
N GLN A 127 -5.38 -25.91 -19.82
CA GLN A 127 -4.69 -26.95 -19.05
C GLN A 127 -3.16 -26.77 -19.03
N SER A 128 -2.73 -25.51 -18.97
CA SER A 128 -1.31 -25.14 -18.94
C SER A 128 -0.84 -24.84 -17.51
N ALA A 129 0.48 -24.78 -17.32
CA ALA A 129 1.07 -24.44 -16.04
C ALA A 129 0.80 -22.97 -15.68
N PHE A 130 0.59 -22.71 -14.39
CA PHE A 130 0.46 -21.35 -13.84
C PHE A 130 1.26 -21.24 -12.55
N ASP A 131 2.13 -20.25 -12.46
CA ASP A 131 2.91 -19.98 -11.25
C ASP A 131 2.16 -18.99 -10.35
N LEU A 132 1.37 -19.53 -9.42
CA LEU A 132 0.66 -18.73 -8.44
C LEU A 132 1.61 -17.98 -7.49
N ASN A 133 2.77 -18.56 -7.17
CA ASN A 133 3.71 -17.93 -6.24
C ASN A 133 4.34 -16.70 -6.87
N GLN A 134 4.69 -16.77 -8.16
CA GLN A 134 5.14 -15.61 -8.92
C GLN A 134 4.09 -14.49 -8.92
N ALA A 135 2.85 -14.81 -9.28
CA ALA A 135 1.77 -13.82 -9.32
C ALA A 135 1.56 -13.14 -7.96
N LEU A 136 1.58 -13.90 -6.87
CA LEU A 136 1.45 -13.37 -5.52
C LEU A 136 2.66 -12.54 -5.07
N ALA A 137 3.88 -12.93 -5.47
CA ALA A 137 5.09 -12.16 -5.18
C ALA A 137 5.05 -10.79 -5.86
N GLU A 138 4.77 -10.75 -7.16
CA GLU A 138 4.67 -9.49 -7.91
C GLU A 138 3.58 -8.55 -7.35
N LEU A 139 2.44 -9.11 -6.93
CA LEU A 139 1.39 -8.31 -6.28
C LEU A 139 1.81 -7.76 -4.92
N ARG A 140 2.53 -8.55 -4.11
CA ARG A 140 3.03 -8.12 -2.79
C ARG A 140 4.08 -7.03 -2.93
N ASP A 141 5.04 -7.23 -3.84
CA ASP A 141 6.10 -6.26 -4.09
C ASP A 141 5.51 -4.94 -4.57
N LEU A 142 4.55 -4.99 -5.49
CA LEU A 142 3.85 -3.79 -5.96
C LEU A 142 3.03 -3.11 -4.85
N ASP A 143 2.31 -3.87 -4.01
CA ASP A 143 1.55 -3.29 -2.90
C ASP A 143 2.47 -2.59 -1.89
N GLU A 144 3.58 -3.22 -1.51
CA GLU A 144 4.58 -2.63 -0.61
C GLU A 144 5.18 -1.34 -1.18
N ASP A 145 5.46 -1.30 -2.48
CA ASP A 145 6.04 -0.14 -3.16
C ASP A 145 5.09 1.06 -3.22
N VAL A 146 3.79 0.80 -3.44
CA VAL A 146 2.83 1.88 -3.76
C VAL A 146 1.94 2.27 -2.60
N ARG A 147 1.70 1.40 -1.62
CA ARG A 147 0.79 1.69 -0.49
C ARG A 147 1.26 2.86 0.36
N LEU A 148 0.33 3.40 1.15
CA LEU A 148 0.68 4.42 2.14
C LEU A 148 1.60 3.83 3.22
N GLY A 149 2.66 4.56 3.56
CA GLY A 149 3.54 4.21 4.68
C GLY A 149 2.80 4.16 6.02
N PRO A 150 3.33 3.48 7.04
CA PRO A 150 2.59 3.08 8.25
C PRO A 150 1.96 4.25 9.02
N SER A 151 2.69 5.37 9.13
CA SER A 151 2.18 6.57 9.82
C SER A 151 1.01 7.21 9.06
N THR A 152 1.13 7.35 7.74
CA THR A 152 0.08 7.92 6.90
C THR A 152 -1.13 7.00 6.81
N GLY A 153 -0.89 5.70 6.62
CA GLY A 153 -1.93 4.67 6.63
C GLY A 153 -2.75 4.72 7.92
N SER A 154 -2.09 4.78 9.09
CA SER A 154 -2.77 4.86 10.39
C SER A 154 -3.68 6.10 10.51
N ILE A 155 -3.25 7.25 9.99
CA ILE A 155 -4.07 8.48 9.99
C ILE A 155 -5.27 8.32 9.05
N VAL A 156 -5.06 7.73 7.87
CA VAL A 156 -6.12 7.45 6.89
C VAL A 156 -7.14 6.46 7.43
N ASP A 157 -6.69 5.36 8.05
CA ASP A 157 -7.58 4.36 8.66
C ASP A 157 -8.44 4.98 9.76
N ALA A 158 -7.85 5.83 10.61
CA ALA A 158 -8.58 6.57 11.62
C ALA A 158 -9.62 7.53 11.00
N ALA A 159 -9.31 8.15 9.86
CA ALA A 159 -10.25 9.00 9.14
C ALA A 159 -11.41 8.18 8.55
N VAL A 160 -11.12 7.02 7.95
CA VAL A 160 -12.12 6.08 7.42
C VAL A 160 -13.07 5.61 8.52
N LEU A 161 -12.55 5.21 9.68
CA LEU A 161 -13.35 4.81 10.85
C LEU A 161 -14.29 5.92 11.34
N LYS A 162 -13.91 7.19 11.15
CA LYS A 162 -14.73 8.37 11.48
C LYS A 162 -15.67 8.80 10.35
N GLY A 163 -15.71 8.08 9.23
CA GLY A 163 -16.49 8.44 8.05
C GLY A 163 -16.01 9.71 7.35
N ILE A 164 -14.74 10.08 7.54
CA ILE A 164 -14.13 11.23 6.87
C ILE A 164 -13.64 10.78 5.49
N PRO A 165 -14.16 11.35 4.40
CA PRO A 165 -13.70 11.02 3.06
C PRO A 165 -12.26 11.49 2.88
N TYR A 166 -11.48 10.74 2.12
CA TYR A 166 -10.11 11.10 1.80
C TYR A 166 -9.80 10.82 0.32
N ARG A 167 -8.72 11.43 -0.16
CA ARG A 167 -8.15 11.19 -1.47
C ARG A 167 -6.64 11.37 -1.41
N ARG A 168 -5.89 10.41 -1.96
CA ARG A 168 -4.46 10.56 -2.21
C ARG A 168 -4.24 11.52 -3.39
N LEU A 169 -3.35 12.50 -3.22
CA LEU A 169 -3.09 13.55 -4.22
C LEU A 169 -1.86 13.26 -5.08
N THR A 170 -0.94 12.42 -4.60
CA THR A 170 0.33 12.09 -5.24
C THR A 170 0.61 10.60 -5.15
N GLU A 171 1.62 10.11 -5.87
CA GLU A 171 2.18 8.76 -5.63
C GLU A 171 2.89 8.66 -4.27
N GLY A 172 3.31 9.78 -3.67
CA GLY A 172 3.79 9.82 -2.28
C GLY A 172 2.67 9.89 -1.23
N SER A 173 3.03 10.19 0.02
CA SER A 173 2.13 10.26 1.18
C SER A 173 1.34 11.57 1.32
N MET A 174 0.98 12.23 0.21
CA MET A 174 0.13 13.42 0.24
C MET A 174 -1.35 13.01 0.21
N VAL A 175 -2.08 13.31 1.27
CA VAL A 175 -3.49 12.95 1.42
C VAL A 175 -4.33 14.17 1.75
N GLN A 176 -5.46 14.29 1.07
CA GLN A 176 -6.52 15.24 1.40
C GLN A 176 -7.64 14.52 2.15
N PHE A 177 -8.12 15.12 3.24
CA PHE A 177 -9.33 14.74 3.96
C PHE A 177 -10.42 15.77 3.74
N GLY A 178 -11.68 15.34 3.70
CA GLY A 178 -12.82 16.24 3.55
C GLY A 178 -12.92 16.91 2.17
N TRP A 179 -13.87 17.83 2.04
CA TRP A 179 -14.21 18.50 0.78
C TRP A 179 -14.35 20.02 0.95
N GLY A 180 -14.13 20.74 -0.15
CA GLY A 180 -14.39 22.18 -0.25
C GLY A 180 -13.64 22.99 0.82
N SER A 181 -14.34 23.92 1.47
CA SER A 181 -13.77 24.78 2.52
C SER A 181 -13.39 24.05 3.80
N LYS A 182 -13.85 22.80 3.99
CA LYS A 182 -13.52 21.97 5.16
C LYS A 182 -12.42 20.94 4.89
N GLN A 183 -11.80 20.98 3.70
CA GLN A 183 -10.73 20.05 3.38
C GLN A 183 -9.48 20.32 4.23
N ARG A 184 -8.78 19.25 4.62
CA ARG A 184 -7.49 19.29 5.30
C ARG A 184 -6.47 18.46 4.53
N ARG A 185 -5.19 18.80 4.61
CA ARG A 185 -4.12 18.04 3.95
C ARG A 185 -3.07 17.57 4.95
N ILE A 186 -2.52 16.40 4.65
CA ILE A 186 -1.31 15.89 5.28
C ILE A 186 -0.27 15.52 4.23
N GLN A 187 1.00 15.61 4.64
CA GLN A 187 2.13 15.00 3.97
C GLN A 187 2.82 14.12 5.00
N ALA A 188 2.86 12.81 4.77
CA ALA A 188 3.30 11.86 5.80
C ALA A 188 2.48 11.98 7.11
N ALA A 189 3.05 12.56 8.16
CA ALA A 189 2.38 12.86 9.43
C ALA A 189 2.21 14.38 9.69
N GLU A 190 2.74 15.23 8.80
CA GLU A 190 2.62 16.68 8.89
C GLU A 190 1.23 17.13 8.42
N THR A 191 0.73 18.23 8.98
CA THR A 191 -0.59 18.77 8.65
C THR A 191 -0.44 20.09 7.88
N ASP A 192 -1.48 20.51 7.19
CA ASP A 192 -1.58 21.84 6.58
C ASP A 192 -1.47 23.03 7.56
N THR A 193 -1.49 22.77 8.87
CA THR A 193 -1.24 23.76 9.93
C THR A 193 0.16 23.70 10.50
N THR A 194 0.99 22.74 10.09
CA THR A 194 2.41 22.69 10.45
C THR A 194 3.13 23.86 9.77
N SER A 195 3.76 24.73 10.57
CA SER A 195 4.54 25.86 10.04
C SER A 195 5.79 25.35 9.33
N ALA A 196 6.08 25.89 8.15
CA ALA A 196 7.33 25.63 7.43
C ALA A 196 8.57 25.98 8.28
N ILE A 197 8.46 27.00 9.14
CA ILE A 197 9.55 27.35 10.08
C ILE A 197 9.72 26.25 11.13
N ALA A 198 8.62 25.70 11.65
CA ALA A 198 8.68 24.63 12.66
C ALA A 198 9.24 23.33 12.06
N GLU A 199 8.88 23.01 10.81
CA GLU A 199 9.44 21.89 10.08
C GLU A 199 10.96 22.05 9.88
N SER A 200 11.39 23.22 9.37
CA SER A 200 12.81 23.51 9.17
C SER A 200 13.60 23.44 10.48
N ILE A 201 13.04 23.95 11.59
CA ILE A 201 13.66 23.80 12.91
C ILE A 201 13.80 22.32 13.27
N ALA A 202 12.74 21.52 13.11
CA ALA A 202 12.73 20.12 13.50
C ALA A 202 13.72 19.24 12.71
N GLN A 203 14.05 19.62 11.47
CA GLN A 203 15.09 18.95 10.68
C GLN A 203 16.51 19.26 11.19
N ASP A 204 16.74 20.49 11.69
CA ASP A 204 18.02 20.89 12.27
C ASP A 204 18.10 20.51 13.75
N LYS A 205 18.87 19.46 14.02
CA LYS A 205 19.03 18.91 15.37
C LYS A 205 19.74 19.87 16.33
N ASP A 206 20.62 20.75 15.85
CA ASP A 206 21.35 21.69 16.70
C ASP A 206 20.50 22.92 17.02
N LEU A 207 19.79 23.45 16.03
CA LEU A 207 18.83 24.54 16.23
C LEU A 207 17.68 24.10 17.16
N THR A 208 17.09 22.92 16.92
CA THR A 208 16.06 22.35 17.80
C THR A 208 16.55 22.27 19.24
N LYS A 209 17.75 21.71 19.44
CA LYS A 209 18.35 21.57 20.77
C LYS A 209 18.55 22.92 21.45
N SER A 210 19.07 23.90 20.72
CA SER A 210 19.33 25.25 21.23
C SER A 210 18.04 25.95 21.67
N LEU A 211 16.96 25.84 20.88
CA LEU A 211 15.66 26.41 21.22
C LEU A 211 15.00 25.71 22.41
N LEU A 212 15.10 24.38 22.50
CA LEU A 212 14.60 23.62 23.66
C LEU A 212 15.34 24.00 24.95
N LEU A 213 16.67 24.11 24.89
CA LEU A 213 17.48 24.54 26.03
C LEU A 213 17.12 25.97 26.48
N ALA A 214 16.96 26.90 25.53
CA ALA A 214 16.55 28.27 25.82
C ALA A 214 15.15 28.35 26.47
N ALA A 215 14.27 27.40 26.14
CA ALA A 215 12.96 27.24 26.76
C ALA A 215 12.98 26.51 28.12
N GLY A 216 14.16 26.10 28.60
CA GLY A 216 14.33 25.38 29.88
C GLY A 216 14.02 23.88 29.80
N VAL A 217 13.89 23.32 28.60
CA VAL A 217 13.73 21.87 28.40
C VAL A 217 15.11 21.20 28.45
N PRO A 218 15.32 20.18 29.31
CA PRO A 218 16.59 19.46 29.35
C PRO A 218 16.90 18.78 28.01
N VAL A 219 18.12 18.97 27.53
CA VAL A 219 18.61 18.37 26.28
C VAL A 219 19.98 17.71 26.49
N PRO A 220 20.32 16.65 25.73
CA PRO A 220 21.62 15.98 25.86
C PRO A 220 22.77 16.91 25.45
N LEU A 221 23.91 16.81 26.13
CA LEU A 221 25.12 17.58 25.81
C LEU A 221 25.72 17.18 24.45
N GLY A 222 26.42 18.11 23.78
CA GLY A 222 27.03 17.91 22.46
C GLY A 222 26.83 19.09 21.49
N ARG A 223 27.50 19.03 20.35
CA ARG A 223 27.47 20.06 19.30
C ARG A 223 27.84 19.45 17.94
N PRO A 224 27.56 20.14 16.82
CA PRO A 224 28.11 19.79 15.52
C PRO A 224 29.64 19.75 15.54
N ALA A 225 30.21 18.78 14.84
CA ALA A 225 31.64 18.59 14.69
C ALA A 225 32.09 19.05 13.30
N LYS A 226 33.27 19.66 13.22
CA LYS A 226 33.83 20.16 11.94
C LYS A 226 34.57 19.08 11.15
N ASP A 227 35.21 18.16 11.86
CA ASP A 227 35.98 17.05 11.32
C ASP A 227 35.98 15.88 12.34
N LEU A 228 36.59 14.76 11.95
CA LEU A 228 36.63 13.54 12.76
C LEU A 228 37.39 13.70 14.10
N GLU A 229 38.41 14.55 14.14
CA GLU A 229 39.20 14.78 15.36
C GLU A 229 38.44 15.69 16.33
N ASP A 230 37.80 16.73 15.81
CA ASP A 230 36.88 17.59 16.58
C ASP A 230 35.72 16.76 17.15
N ALA A 231 35.13 15.87 16.34
CA ALA A 231 34.06 14.97 16.74
C ALA A 231 34.48 14.07 17.91
N TRP A 232 35.71 13.54 17.89
CA TRP A 232 36.22 12.71 18.96
C TRP A 232 36.53 13.49 20.23
N SER A 233 37.10 14.68 20.10
CA SER A 233 37.32 15.57 21.24
C SER A 233 36.00 15.91 21.94
N ILE A 234 34.94 16.18 21.17
CA ILE A 234 33.57 16.35 21.70
C ILE A 234 33.15 15.10 22.47
N ALA A 235 33.26 13.91 21.87
CA ALA A 235 32.87 12.65 22.50
C ALA A 235 33.58 12.41 23.84
N GLN A 236 34.89 12.64 23.90
CA GLN A 236 35.67 12.48 25.12
C GLN A 236 35.27 13.50 26.20
N SER A 237 34.95 14.74 25.81
CA SER A 237 34.50 15.77 26.76
C SER A 237 33.11 15.50 27.36
N ILE A 238 32.21 14.90 26.58
CA ILE A 238 30.89 14.48 27.05
C ILE A 238 31.01 13.27 27.98
N GLY A 239 31.94 12.37 27.66
CA GLY A 239 32.10 11.07 28.30
C GLY A 239 31.36 9.98 27.52
N LEU A 240 32.01 8.82 27.38
CA LEU A 240 31.45 7.66 26.67
C LEU A 240 30.48 6.89 27.59
N PRO A 241 29.45 6.23 27.03
CA PRO A 241 29.13 6.09 25.61
C PRO A 241 28.47 7.33 25.00
N VAL A 242 28.65 7.52 23.68
CA VAL A 242 28.04 8.62 22.91
C VAL A 242 27.22 8.13 21.72
N VAL A 243 26.48 9.05 21.11
CA VAL A 243 25.70 8.86 19.88
C VAL A 243 26.26 9.79 18.80
N VAL A 244 26.48 9.25 17.60
CA VAL A 244 26.82 10.02 16.39
C VAL A 244 25.64 9.98 15.44
N LYS A 245 25.30 11.12 14.85
CA LYS A 245 24.16 11.29 13.93
C LYS A 245 24.44 12.42 12.95
N PRO A 246 23.92 12.37 11.72
CA PRO A 246 23.98 13.50 10.79
C PRO A 246 23.25 14.70 11.38
N GLN A 247 23.70 15.91 11.06
CA GLN A 247 23.03 17.15 11.46
C GLN A 247 21.62 17.19 10.87
N ASP A 248 21.53 17.08 9.55
CA ASP A 248 20.27 17.00 8.80
C ASP A 248 19.96 15.55 8.46
N GLY A 249 18.73 15.12 8.69
CA GLY A 249 18.31 13.75 8.34
C GLY A 249 17.23 13.21 9.26
N ASN A 250 16.45 12.28 8.72
CA ASN A 250 15.25 11.73 9.33
C ASN A 250 15.32 10.19 9.46
N GLN A 251 14.35 9.61 10.16
CA GLN A 251 14.14 8.16 10.25
C GLN A 251 15.34 7.36 10.80
N GLY A 252 16.23 7.99 11.57
CA GLY A 252 17.39 7.32 12.16
C GLY A 252 18.51 6.97 11.16
N LYS A 253 18.43 7.43 9.91
CA LYS A 253 19.49 7.22 8.91
C LYS A 253 20.78 7.90 9.36
N GLY A 254 21.89 7.18 9.29
CA GLY A 254 23.21 7.66 9.73
C GLY A 254 23.37 7.76 11.25
N VAL A 255 22.42 7.25 12.05
CA VAL A 255 22.51 7.29 13.52
C VAL A 255 23.20 6.03 14.04
N THR A 256 24.30 6.20 14.77
CA THR A 256 24.99 5.13 15.50
C THR A 256 24.96 5.44 16.99
N VAL A 257 24.51 4.48 17.79
CA VAL A 257 24.32 4.62 19.25
C VAL A 257 25.32 3.76 20.02
N ASN A 258 25.44 4.04 21.33
CA ASN A 258 26.24 3.25 22.26
C ASN A 258 27.71 3.10 21.84
N ILE A 259 28.30 4.18 21.34
CA ILE A 259 29.70 4.18 20.89
C ILE A 259 30.60 4.34 22.11
N THR A 260 31.42 3.32 22.36
CA THR A 260 32.33 3.25 23.52
C THR A 260 33.81 3.29 23.16
N GLU A 261 34.16 3.23 21.87
CA GLU A 261 35.54 3.06 21.38
C GLU A 261 35.81 3.94 20.17
N ARG A 262 37.09 4.30 19.96
CA ARG A 262 37.52 5.23 18.90
C ARG A 262 37.28 4.65 17.51
N GLU A 263 37.57 3.37 17.33
CA GLU A 263 37.47 2.68 16.07
C GLU A 263 36.02 2.66 15.56
N LEU A 264 35.08 2.32 16.45
CA LEU A 264 33.64 2.38 16.15
C LEU A 264 33.16 3.81 15.92
N PHE A 265 33.71 4.78 16.65
CA PHE A 265 33.39 6.20 16.45
C PHE A 265 33.77 6.68 15.04
N ASN A 266 34.92 6.27 14.52
CA ASN A 266 35.36 6.66 13.17
C ASN A 266 34.39 6.13 12.10
N GLN A 267 33.99 4.86 12.21
CA GLN A 267 33.01 4.25 11.31
C GLN A 267 31.63 4.95 11.42
N ALA A 268 31.22 5.27 12.65
CA ALA A 268 29.98 6.00 12.90
C ALA A 268 29.99 7.41 12.29
N TYR A 269 31.12 8.10 12.35
CA TYR A 269 31.30 9.42 11.75
C TYR A 269 31.22 9.36 10.22
N GLU A 270 31.89 8.38 9.59
CA GLU A 270 31.80 8.16 8.14
C GLU A 270 30.37 7.81 7.69
N THR A 271 29.63 7.06 8.51
CA THR A 271 28.23 6.69 8.22
C THR A 271 27.26 7.87 8.38
N ALA A 272 27.65 8.87 9.17
CA ALA A 272 26.84 10.06 9.46
C ALA A 272 27.17 11.27 8.56
N ALA A 273 28.24 11.19 7.76
CA ALA A 273 28.64 12.22 6.79
C ALA A 273 27.80 12.13 5.50
#